data_AF-A0A957MT54-F1
#
_entry.id   AF-A0A957MT54-F1
#
_cell.length_a   1.000
_cell.length_b   1.000
_cell.length_c   1.000
_cell.angle_alpha   90.00
_cell.angle_beta   90.00
_cell.angle_gamma   90.00
#
_symmetry.space_group_name_H-M   'P 1'
#
loop_
_entity.id
_entity.type
_entity.pdbx_description
1 polymer ?
#
loop_
_entity_poly.entity_id
_entity_poly.type
_entity_poly.pdbx_seq_one_letter_code
_entity_poly.pdbx_strand_id
1 'polypeptide(L)'
;MTNPNSFKSEVSSADQQAEGRSRQTVARDEAGLVSTAPVEERAVLVGVELQREPSLLTLEDSLDELALLAKTAGVKSVARLTQRLDTPNPATLIGSGKLEELQMVVTELGAN
;
A
#
# COMPACT_ATOMS: atom_id res chain seq x y z
N MET A 1 29.25 12.95 32.75
CA MET A 1 28.26 14.03 32.99
C MET A 1 26.89 13.46 32.69
N THR A 2 26.16 13.07 33.73
CA THR A 2 24.86 12.39 33.62
C THR A 2 23.76 13.45 33.55
N ASN A 3 22.90 13.36 32.55
CA ASN A 3 21.81 14.32 32.35
C ASN A 3 20.79 14.17 33.50
N PRO A 4 20.47 15.22 34.30
CA PRO A 4 19.70 15.08 35.55
C PRO A 4 18.19 14.86 35.37
N ASN A 5 17.65 15.02 34.16
CA ASN A 5 16.20 14.94 33.93
C ASN A 5 15.76 13.55 33.44
N SER A 6 16.00 12.53 34.25
CA SER A 6 15.29 11.26 34.12
C SER A 6 13.87 11.48 34.66
N PHE A 7 12.95 11.79 33.75
CA PHE A 7 11.54 11.98 34.05
C PHE A 7 10.94 10.61 34.40
N LYS A 8 10.88 10.30 35.70
CA LYS A 8 10.13 9.14 36.22
C LYS A 8 8.64 9.43 36.04
N SER A 9 7.99 8.72 35.12
CA SER A 9 6.54 8.73 35.00
C SER A 9 5.96 7.81 36.09
N GLU A 10 5.73 8.37 37.27
CA GLU A 10 4.79 7.77 38.22
C GLU A 10 3.37 8.06 37.71
N VAL A 11 2.63 7.00 37.44
CA VAL A 11 1.24 7.06 36.97
C VAL A 11 0.37 7.57 38.13
N SER A 12 0.07 8.86 38.14
CA SER A 12 -0.95 9.43 39.01
C SER A 12 -2.33 9.12 38.43
N SER A 13 -3.08 8.28 39.16
CA SER A 13 -4.46 7.92 38.90
C SER A 13 -5.42 9.03 39.36
N ALA A 14 -5.27 10.22 38.79
CA ALA A 14 -6.24 11.31 38.91
C ALA A 14 -5.98 12.29 37.77
N ASP A 15 -6.68 12.10 36.66
CA ASP A 15 -7.12 13.14 35.71
C ASP A 15 -7.73 12.43 34.50
N GLN A 16 -8.90 11.83 34.75
CA GLN A 16 -9.84 11.48 33.70
C GLN A 16 -10.63 12.76 33.38
N GLN A 17 -10.69 13.11 32.09
CA GLN A 17 -11.53 14.15 31.47
C GLN A 17 -10.83 15.47 31.09
N ALA A 18 -10.06 15.45 29.98
CA ALA A 18 -10.06 16.52 28.98
C ALA A 18 -9.31 16.10 27.69
N GLU A 19 -10.06 16.03 26.59
CA GLU A 19 -9.63 16.17 25.18
C GLU A 19 -8.65 15.13 24.59
N GLY A 20 -9.24 14.13 23.93
CA GLY A 20 -8.60 13.03 23.21
C GLY A 20 -7.90 13.43 21.91
N ARG A 21 -6.80 14.18 22.01
CA ARG A 21 -5.71 14.01 21.04
C ARG A 21 -4.90 12.82 21.51
N SER A 22 -5.28 11.63 21.02
CA SER A 22 -4.51 10.40 21.20
C SER A 22 -3.06 10.70 20.81
N ARG A 23 -2.18 10.82 21.82
CA ARG A 23 -0.74 10.90 21.61
C ARG A 23 -0.36 9.57 20.98
N GLN A 24 -0.20 9.55 19.67
CA GLN A 24 0.27 8.36 18.96
C GLN A 24 1.67 8.06 19.50
N THR A 25 1.76 7.07 20.39
CA THR A 25 3.02 6.59 20.94
C THR A 25 3.82 5.99 19.79
N VAL A 26 4.85 6.71 19.36
CA VAL A 26 5.75 6.23 18.31
C VAL A 26 6.64 5.16 18.92
N ALA A 27 6.59 3.95 18.36
CA ALA A 27 7.42 2.83 18.81
C ALA A 27 8.90 3.20 18.61
N ARG A 28 9.69 3.09 19.68
CA ARG A 28 11.14 3.28 19.66
C ARG A 28 11.82 1.92 19.69
N ASP A 29 12.94 1.78 18.98
CA ASP A 29 13.78 0.59 19.09
C ASP A 29 14.56 0.55 20.43
N GLU A 30 15.36 -0.49 20.65
CA GLU A 30 16.17 -0.66 21.87
C GLU A 30 17.19 0.47 22.08
N ALA A 31 17.57 1.18 21.01
CA ALA A 31 18.45 2.34 21.06
C ALA A 31 17.69 3.67 21.26
N GLY A 32 16.36 3.63 21.36
CA GLY A 32 15.50 4.80 21.54
C GLY A 32 15.19 5.58 20.27
N LEU A 33 15.53 5.05 19.09
CA LEU A 33 15.34 5.67 17.78
C LEU A 33 13.95 5.36 17.21
N VAL A 34 13.47 6.25 16.34
CA VAL A 34 12.20 6.14 15.63
C VAL A 34 12.46 5.92 14.15
N SER A 35 11.80 4.93 13.56
CA SER A 35 11.85 4.74 12.11
C SER A 35 11.08 5.86 11.41
N THR A 36 11.77 6.57 10.52
CA THR A 36 11.15 7.55 9.59
C THR A 36 11.05 7.01 8.17
N ALA A 37 11.44 5.74 7.96
CA ALA A 37 11.29 5.11 6.66
C ALA A 37 9.79 5.00 6.33
N PRO A 38 9.37 5.35 5.10
CA PRO A 38 8.00 5.13 4.67
C PRO A 38 7.69 3.63 4.70
N VAL A 39 6.44 3.29 4.99
CA VAL A 39 5.97 1.91 4.88
C VAL A 39 6.00 1.51 3.40
N GLU A 40 6.54 0.33 3.09
CA GLU A 40 6.58 -0.19 1.72
C GLU A 40 5.14 -0.41 1.22
N GLU A 41 4.74 0.31 0.19
CA GLU A 41 3.44 0.11 -0.45
C GLU A 41 3.47 -1.12 -1.36
N ARG A 42 2.38 -1.88 -1.38
CA ARG A 42 2.28 -3.14 -2.13
C ARG A 42 1.12 -3.07 -3.10
N ALA A 43 1.35 -3.42 -4.36
CA ALA A 43 0.35 -3.26 -5.42
C ALA A 43 0.19 -4.52 -6.28
N VAL A 44 -1.04 -4.75 -6.75
CA VAL A 44 -1.34 -5.71 -7.82
C VAL A 44 -1.42 -4.93 -9.13
N LEU A 45 -0.64 -5.32 -10.13
CA LEU A 45 -0.70 -4.67 -11.45
C LEU A 45 -1.81 -5.30 -12.27
N VAL A 46 -2.66 -4.48 -12.90
CA VAL A 46 -3.80 -4.96 -13.69
C VAL A 46 -3.67 -4.46 -15.13
N GLY A 47 -3.54 -5.39 -16.07
CA GLY A 47 -3.48 -5.11 -17.51
C GLY A 47 -4.80 -5.40 -18.20
N VAL A 48 -5.28 -4.46 -19.01
CA VAL A 48 -6.48 -4.65 -19.83
C VAL A 48 -6.11 -4.47 -21.29
N GLU A 49 -6.49 -5.43 -22.13
CA GLU A 49 -6.28 -5.37 -23.57
C GLU A 49 -7.65 -5.36 -24.27
N LEU A 50 -7.88 -4.29 -25.04
CA LEU A 50 -9.13 -4.09 -25.78
C LEU A 50 -8.99 -4.64 -27.20
N GLN A 51 -9.82 -5.61 -27.58
CA GLN A 51 -9.66 -6.33 -28.85
C GLN A 51 -9.70 -5.43 -30.09
N ARG A 52 -10.41 -4.30 -30.01
CA ARG A 52 -10.62 -3.38 -31.14
C ARG A 52 -9.72 -2.16 -31.12
N GLU A 53 -8.86 -2.04 -30.12
CA GLU A 53 -7.96 -0.91 -29.98
C GLU A 53 -6.51 -1.40 -30.03
N PRO A 54 -5.79 -1.13 -31.13
CA PRO A 54 -4.39 -1.50 -31.23
C PRO A 54 -3.56 -0.69 -30.23
N SER A 55 -2.75 -1.39 -29.43
CA SER A 55 -1.79 -0.78 -28.51
C SER A 55 -0.43 -0.59 -29.18
N LEU A 56 0.31 0.43 -28.76
CA LEU A 56 1.70 0.68 -29.19
C LEU A 56 2.69 -0.36 -28.66
N LEU A 57 2.37 -0.95 -27.50
CA LEU A 57 3.16 -1.96 -26.81
C LEU A 57 2.31 -3.20 -26.58
N THR A 58 2.96 -4.36 -26.46
CA THR A 58 2.25 -5.55 -25.98
C THR A 58 1.77 -5.33 -24.55
N LEU A 59 0.75 -6.09 -24.15
CA LEU A 59 0.25 -6.06 -22.77
C LEU A 59 1.35 -6.40 -21.76
N GLU A 60 2.23 -7.36 -22.09
CA GLU A 60 3.33 -7.77 -21.23
C GLU A 60 4.40 -6.67 -21.11
N ASP A 61 4.82 -6.07 -22.22
CA ASP A 61 5.80 -4.96 -22.20
C ASP A 61 5.26 -3.78 -21.39
N SER A 62 3.96 -3.49 -21.51
CA SER A 62 3.31 -2.43 -20.75
C SER A 62 3.30 -2.73 -19.25
N LEU A 63 3.08 -3.99 -18.86
CA LEU A 63 3.12 -4.42 -17.46
C LEU A 63 4.54 -4.48 -16.89
N ASP A 64 5.52 -4.81 -17.71
CA ASP A 64 6.94 -4.78 -17.35
C ASP A 64 7.39 -3.35 -17.07
N GLU A 65 7.07 -2.41 -17.96
CA GLU A 65 7.36 -0.99 -17.74
C GLU A 65 6.61 -0.46 -16.49
N LEU A 66 5.33 -0.80 -16.33
CA LEU A 66 4.58 -0.42 -15.13
C LEU A 66 5.22 -0.96 -13.83
N ALA A 67 5.78 -2.17 -13.86
CA ALA A 67 6.50 -2.72 -12.72
C ALA A 67 7.81 -1.95 -12.42
N LEU A 68 8.53 -1.49 -13.45
CA LEU A 68 9.71 -0.64 -13.29
C LEU A 68 9.36 0.75 -12.73
N LEU A 69 8.26 1.33 -13.20
CA LEU A 69 7.72 2.59 -12.68
C LEU A 69 7.31 2.45 -11.21
N ALA A 70 6.56 1.39 -10.86
CA ALA A 70 6.18 1.08 -9.48
C ALA A 70 7.42 0.95 -8.58
N LYS A 71 8.44 0.20 -9.03
CA LYS A 71 9.71 0.06 -8.31
C LYS A 71 10.39 1.41 -8.07
N THR A 72 10.39 2.29 -9.07
CA THR A 72 10.98 3.64 -8.96
C THR A 72 10.20 4.51 -7.97
N ALA A 73 8.90 4.31 -7.87
CA ALA A 73 8.02 4.98 -6.90
C ALA A 73 8.10 4.38 -5.47
N GLY A 74 8.90 3.33 -5.25
CA GLY A 74 8.98 2.65 -3.96
C GLY A 74 7.79 1.71 -3.69
N VAL A 75 7.02 1.37 -4.72
CA VAL A 75 5.89 0.44 -4.65
C VAL A 75 6.35 -0.95 -5.07
N LYS A 76 6.07 -1.94 -4.23
CA LYS A 76 6.34 -3.35 -4.51
C LYS A 76 5.18 -3.99 -5.25
N SER A 77 5.41 -4.37 -6.50
CA SER A 77 4.46 -5.21 -7.24
C SER A 77 4.45 -6.64 -6.67
N VAL A 78 3.29 -7.10 -6.22
CA VAL A 78 3.14 -8.43 -5.57
C VAL A 78 2.44 -9.45 -6.45
N ALA A 79 1.68 -9.01 -7.45
CA ALA A 79 1.03 -9.86 -8.44
C ALA A 79 0.73 -9.07 -9.72
N ARG A 80 0.38 -9.81 -10.78
CA ARG A 80 -0.12 -9.26 -12.05
C ARG A 80 -1.40 -9.99 -12.44
N LEU A 81 -2.41 -9.25 -12.87
CA LEU A 81 -3.65 -9.77 -13.41
C LEU A 81 -3.88 -9.18 -14.81
N THR A 82 -4.43 -9.97 -15.72
CA THR A 82 -4.75 -9.50 -17.07
C THR A 82 -6.18 -9.86 -17.47
N GLN A 83 -6.78 -9.04 -18.33
CA GLN A 83 -8.06 -9.34 -18.97
C GLN A 83 -8.11 -8.81 -20.40
N ARG A 84 -8.54 -9.65 -21.34
CA ARG A 84 -8.90 -9.24 -22.70
C ARG A 84 -10.41 -8.98 -22.78
N LEU A 85 -10.80 -7.84 -23.35
CA LEU A 85 -12.20 -7.42 -23.44
C LEU A 85 -12.53 -6.83 -24.82
N ASP A 86 -13.77 -6.98 -25.26
CA ASP A 86 -14.29 -6.25 -26.42
C ASP A 86 -14.65 -4.80 -26.08
N THR A 87 -15.18 -4.58 -24.87
CA THR A 87 -15.59 -3.28 -24.37
C THR A 87 -15.36 -3.27 -22.85
N PRO A 88 -14.68 -2.25 -22.29
CA PRO A 88 -14.42 -2.20 -20.86
C PRO A 88 -15.70 -1.91 -20.09
N ASN A 89 -15.78 -2.41 -18.85
CA ASN A 89 -16.81 -1.95 -17.93
C ASN A 89 -16.52 -0.48 -17.58
N PRO A 90 -17.46 0.46 -17.76
CA PRO A 90 -17.20 1.88 -17.53
C PRO A 90 -16.89 2.24 -16.07
N ALA A 91 -17.33 1.44 -15.11
CA ALA A 91 -17.09 1.67 -13.69
C ALA A 91 -15.76 1.09 -13.20
N THR A 92 -15.29 -0.02 -13.79
CA THR A 92 -14.21 -0.83 -13.24
C THR A 92 -13.08 -1.14 -14.21
N LEU A 93 -13.26 -0.88 -15.52
CA LEU A 93 -12.41 -1.30 -16.65
C LEU A 93 -12.24 -2.82 -16.83
N ILE A 94 -12.50 -3.61 -15.80
CA ILE A 94 -12.50 -5.08 -15.78
C ILE A 94 -13.90 -5.64 -15.53
N GLY A 95 -14.12 -6.91 -15.89
CA GLY A 95 -15.37 -7.62 -15.61
C GLY A 95 -15.52 -8.03 -14.14
N SER A 96 -16.74 -8.34 -13.70
CA SER A 96 -17.04 -8.70 -12.30
C SER A 96 -16.24 -9.89 -11.77
N GLY A 97 -16.09 -10.97 -12.56
CA GLY A 97 -15.28 -12.12 -12.13
C GLY A 97 -13.81 -11.79 -11.92
N LYS A 98 -13.25 -10.88 -12.74
CA LYS A 98 -11.86 -10.41 -12.56
C LYS A 98 -11.74 -9.47 -11.36
N LEU A 99 -12.78 -8.69 -11.06
CA LEU A 99 -12.85 -7.85 -9.87
C LEU A 99 -12.87 -8.69 -8.58
N GLU A 100 -13.67 -9.77 -8.56
CA GLU A 100 -13.70 -10.72 -7.43
C GLU A 100 -12.32 -11.39 -7.23
N GLU A 101 -11.68 -11.82 -8.32
CA GLU A 101 -10.32 -12.34 -8.30
C GLU A 101 -9.32 -11.32 -7.76
N LEU A 102 -9.40 -10.06 -8.20
CA LEU A 102 -8.55 -8.98 -7.71
C LEU A 102 -8.72 -8.75 -6.20
N GLN A 103 -9.96 -8.73 -5.68
CA GLN A 103 -10.21 -8.58 -4.25
C GLN A 103 -9.58 -9.71 -3.42
N MET A 104 -9.68 -10.95 -3.91
CA MET A 104 -9.07 -12.12 -3.27
C MET A 104 -7.54 -11.97 -3.22
N VAL A 105 -6.90 -11.65 -4.36
CA VAL A 105 -5.45 -11.47 -4.46
C VAL A 105 -4.96 -10.32 -3.57
N VAL A 106 -5.67 -9.20 -3.54
CA VAL A 106 -5.33 -8.05 -2.69
C VAL A 106 -5.34 -8.45 -1.22
N THR A 107 -6.36 -9.19 -0.79
CA THR A 107 -6.50 -9.65 0.60
C THR A 107 -5.44 -10.67 0.97
N GLU A 108 -5.22 -11.68 0.11
CA GLU A 108 -4.24 -12.75 0.34
C GLU A 108 -2.81 -12.22 0.38
N LEU A 109 -2.49 -11.31 -0.54
CA LEU A 109 -1.14 -10.77 -0.65
C LEU A 109 -0.94 -9.52 0.20
N GLY A 110 -1.95 -8.95 0.84
CA GLY A 110 -1.82 -7.70 1.61
C GLY A 110 -1.33 -6.54 0.73
N ALA A 111 -1.95 -6.36 -0.42
CA ALA A 111 -1.80 -5.16 -1.24
C ALA A 111 -2.69 -4.03 -0.71
N ASN A 112 -2.32 -2.78 -1.01
CA ASN A 112 -2.99 -1.57 -0.53
C ASN A 112 -4.00 -1.01 -1.55
#